data_AF-A0A6P6ARN3-F1
#
_entry.id   AF-A0A6P6ARN3-F1
#
_cell.length_a   1.000
_cell.length_b   1.000
_cell.length_c   1.000
_cell.angle_alpha   90.00
_cell.angle_beta   90.00
_cell.angle_gamma   90.00
#
_symmetry.space_group_name_H-M   'P 1'
#
loop_
_entity.id
_entity.type
_entity.pdbx_description
1 polymer ?
#
loop_
_entity_poly.entity_id
_entity_poly.type
_entity_poly.pdbx_seq_one_letter_code
_entity_poly.pdbx_strand_id
1 'polypeptide(L)'
;MHFRLFSVFTFVLFFTLLSSAPQAYAAGKSEDRRSKPSSPFSQALETLQKQIGYTFKSISLLRRAMTHASFSEENNKALSVLGTHVIETSASLRSLEKDIDMSSKELNKLISEISKVESSCAVDGTRLGLQKVVRVSPKTDPSNPTIVCDAFRAVLGAIAIDCGNTDETGKIFWSIHSGKLSGLSANLGVYSVNKPKLGLPAPS
;
A
#
# COMPACT_ATOMS: atom_id res chain seq x y z
N MET A 1 61.45 -16.35 -16.19
CA MET A 1 60.22 -16.23 -15.37
C MET A 1 59.03 -16.57 -16.24
N HIS A 2 58.28 -17.60 -15.79
CA HIS A 2 56.90 -18.00 -16.08
C HIS A 2 56.00 -17.06 -16.91
N PHE A 3 55.01 -17.49 -17.70
CA PHE A 3 54.55 -18.77 -18.27
C PHE A 3 53.50 -18.38 -19.33
N ARG A 4 53.31 -19.26 -20.31
CA ARG A 4 52.52 -19.10 -21.55
C ARG A 4 51.02 -18.87 -21.29
N LEU A 5 50.32 -18.22 -22.23
CA LEU A 5 48.99 -18.68 -22.64
C LEU A 5 48.87 -18.60 -24.16
N PHE A 6 48.91 -19.78 -24.76
CA PHE A 6 48.66 -20.06 -26.17
C PHE A 6 47.22 -20.56 -26.28
N SER A 7 46.71 -20.54 -27.52
CA SER A 7 45.66 -21.41 -28.04
C SER A 7 44.24 -20.84 -28.13
N VAL A 8 44.02 -20.24 -29.30
CA VAL A 8 42.84 -20.44 -30.15
C VAL A 8 42.29 -21.88 -30.01
N PHE A 9 41.00 -22.02 -29.77
CA PHE A 9 40.25 -23.25 -30.10
C PHE A 9 38.76 -22.92 -30.28
N THR A 10 38.39 -22.56 -31.51
CA THR A 10 37.06 -22.75 -32.08
C THR A 10 36.82 -24.26 -32.19
N PHE A 11 35.85 -24.81 -31.45
CA PHE A 11 35.43 -26.20 -31.63
C PHE A 11 34.05 -26.27 -32.30
N VAL A 12 33.98 -27.23 -33.20
CA VAL A 12 33.10 -27.33 -34.37
C VAL A 12 31.76 -28.00 -34.01
N LEU A 13 30.68 -27.50 -34.62
CA LEU A 13 29.38 -28.17 -34.77
C LEU A 13 29.57 -29.55 -35.44
N PHE A 14 29.25 -30.63 -34.73
CA PHE A 14 29.19 -31.97 -35.31
C PHE A 14 27.74 -32.42 -35.51
N PHE A 15 27.51 -32.96 -36.70
CA PHE A 15 26.23 -33.30 -37.31
C PHE A 15 25.82 -34.76 -37.02
N THR A 16 24.51 -35.01 -37.20
CA THR A 16 23.84 -36.26 -37.64
C THR A 16 23.47 -37.41 -36.66
N LEU A 17 22.13 -37.60 -36.59
CA LEU A 17 21.33 -38.78 -36.96
C LEU A 17 21.07 -39.96 -35.97
N LEU A 18 19.79 -40.04 -35.60
CA LEU A 18 18.85 -41.17 -35.67
C LEU A 18 19.17 -42.51 -34.96
N SER A 19 18.36 -42.83 -33.94
CA SER A 19 17.93 -44.20 -33.63
C SER A 19 16.57 -44.19 -32.94
N SER A 20 15.75 -45.19 -33.26
CA SER A 20 14.29 -45.18 -33.20
C SER A 20 13.70 -45.97 -32.03
N ALA A 21 12.59 -45.44 -31.48
CA ALA A 21 11.44 -46.12 -30.84
C ALA A 21 11.59 -46.75 -29.42
N PRO A 22 10.48 -47.03 -28.71
CA PRO A 22 9.33 -46.17 -28.39
C PRO A 22 9.06 -46.17 -26.87
N GLN A 23 8.92 -45.01 -26.23
CA GLN A 23 8.49 -44.95 -24.82
C GLN A 23 7.13 -44.27 -24.70
N ALA A 24 6.13 -45.13 -24.55
CA ALA A 24 4.81 -44.92 -23.98
C ALA A 24 4.34 -43.46 -23.86
N TYR A 25 3.34 -43.11 -24.69
CA TYR A 25 2.41 -42.04 -24.39
C TYR A 25 1.67 -42.37 -23.09
N ALA A 26 2.23 -41.97 -21.95
CA ALA A 26 1.41 -41.67 -20.79
C ALA A 26 0.60 -40.43 -21.17
N ALA A 27 -0.67 -40.63 -21.46
CA ALA A 27 -1.66 -39.57 -21.53
C ALA A 27 -1.53 -38.74 -20.25
N GLY A 28 -0.84 -37.61 -20.36
CA GLY A 28 -0.77 -36.62 -19.31
C GLY A 28 -2.20 -36.18 -19.07
N LYS A 29 -2.79 -36.66 -17.96
CA LYS A 29 -3.92 -36.02 -17.34
C LYS A 29 -3.60 -34.53 -17.35
N SER A 30 -4.39 -33.75 -18.09
CA SER A 30 -4.60 -32.37 -17.75
C SER A 30 -5.15 -32.39 -16.33
N GLU A 31 -4.24 -32.32 -15.35
CA GLU A 31 -4.60 -31.85 -14.02
C GLU A 31 -5.08 -30.42 -14.23
N ASP A 32 -6.39 -30.34 -14.45
CA ASP A 32 -7.19 -29.16 -14.20
C ASP A 32 -6.66 -28.58 -12.88
N ARG A 33 -5.90 -27.48 -12.98
CA ARG A 33 -5.49 -26.67 -11.83
C ARG A 33 -6.76 -26.02 -11.31
N ARG A 34 -7.60 -26.84 -10.70
CA ARG A 34 -8.76 -26.42 -9.95
C ARG A 34 -8.19 -25.62 -8.80
N SER A 35 -8.21 -24.30 -8.95
CA SER A 35 -7.75 -23.32 -7.98
C SER A 35 -8.30 -23.74 -6.61
N LYS A 36 -7.42 -24.07 -5.67
CA LYS A 36 -7.82 -24.25 -4.27
C LYS A 36 -8.67 -23.04 -3.87
N PRO A 37 -9.82 -23.25 -3.20
CA PRO A 37 -10.61 -22.11 -2.72
C PRO A 37 -9.72 -21.25 -1.83
N SER A 38 -9.59 -19.97 -2.18
CA SER A 38 -8.79 -19.01 -1.42
C SER A 38 -9.39 -18.87 -0.02
N SER A 39 -8.54 -18.79 1.01
CA SER A 39 -9.05 -18.63 2.39
C SER A 39 -9.88 -17.34 2.53
N PRO A 40 -10.83 -17.26 3.48
CA PRO A 40 -11.63 -16.04 3.69
C PRO A 40 -10.78 -14.78 3.85
N PHE A 41 -9.65 -14.89 4.55
CA PHE A 41 -8.69 -13.79 4.69
C PHE A 41 -8.08 -13.36 3.35
N SER A 42 -7.72 -14.31 2.48
CA SER A 42 -7.14 -13.98 1.18
C SER A 42 -8.15 -13.27 0.27
N GLN A 43 -9.41 -13.70 0.28
CA GLN A 43 -10.50 -13.01 -0.43
C GLN A 43 -10.77 -11.59 0.11
N ALA A 44 -10.70 -11.42 1.43
CA ALA A 44 -10.81 -10.11 2.06
C ALA A 44 -9.66 -9.17 1.61
N LEU A 45 -8.43 -9.68 1.49
CA LEU A 45 -7.31 -8.90 0.99
C LEU A 45 -7.46 -8.54 -0.51
N GLU A 46 -7.97 -9.45 -1.33
CA GLU A 46 -8.32 -9.15 -2.73
C GLU A 46 -9.37 -8.05 -2.84
N THR A 47 -10.40 -8.09 -1.98
CA THR A 47 -11.44 -7.04 -1.91
C THR A 47 -10.83 -5.71 -1.47
N LEU A 48 -9.97 -5.75 -0.45
CA LEU A 48 -9.32 -4.56 0.08
C LEU A 48 -8.44 -3.86 -0.98
N GLN A 49 -7.68 -4.62 -1.78
CA GLN A 49 -6.90 -4.06 -2.90
C GLN A 49 -7.78 -3.30 -3.90
N LYS A 50 -8.96 -3.84 -4.22
CA LYS A 50 -9.93 -3.17 -5.11
C LYS A 50 -10.47 -1.88 -4.47
N GLN A 51 -10.79 -1.89 -3.19
CA GLN A 51 -11.29 -0.71 -2.47
C GLN A 51 -10.23 0.41 -2.38
N ILE A 52 -8.97 0.04 -2.19
CA ILE A 52 -7.83 0.98 -2.17
C ILE A 52 -7.49 1.49 -3.57
N GLY A 53 -7.81 0.72 -4.62
CA GLY A 53 -7.36 1.01 -5.98
C GLY A 53 -5.86 0.74 -6.19
N TYR A 54 -5.26 -0.14 -5.39
CA TYR A 54 -3.86 -0.53 -5.47
C TYR A 54 -3.71 -2.05 -5.48
N THR A 55 -2.99 -2.58 -6.47
CA THR A 55 -2.65 -4.01 -6.57
C THR A 55 -1.22 -4.21 -6.10
N PHE A 56 -1.04 -4.96 -5.01
CA PHE A 56 0.27 -5.24 -4.45
C PHE A 56 1.07 -6.19 -5.35
N LYS A 57 2.34 -5.86 -5.58
CA LYS A 57 3.31 -6.79 -6.19
C LYS A 57 3.63 -7.91 -5.21
N SER A 58 3.76 -7.57 -3.92
CA SER A 58 3.98 -8.50 -2.83
C SER A 58 2.80 -8.50 -1.85
N ILE A 59 1.90 -9.48 -2.01
CA ILE A 59 0.72 -9.61 -1.15
C ILE A 59 1.08 -9.85 0.33
N SER A 60 2.30 -10.32 0.63
CA SER A 60 2.77 -10.50 2.01
C SER A 60 2.87 -9.17 2.77
N LEU A 61 3.15 -8.06 2.10
CA LEU A 61 3.16 -6.73 2.71
C LEU A 61 1.76 -6.33 3.18
N LEU A 62 0.73 -6.55 2.36
CA LEU A 62 -0.65 -6.29 2.74
C LEU A 62 -1.12 -7.23 3.87
N ARG A 63 -0.74 -8.52 3.80
CA ARG A 63 -1.01 -9.47 4.88
C ARG A 63 -0.42 -8.98 6.20
N ARG A 64 0.83 -8.51 6.19
CA ARG A 64 1.50 -7.98 7.38
C ARG A 64 0.85 -6.69 7.88
N ALA A 65 0.47 -5.78 6.98
CA ALA A 65 -0.26 -4.56 7.33
C ALA A 65 -1.58 -4.87 8.07
N MET A 66 -2.28 -5.94 7.66
CA MET A 66 -3.52 -6.43 8.28
C MET A 66 -3.29 -7.39 9.46
N THR A 67 -2.16 -7.28 10.15
CA THR A 67 -1.81 -8.11 11.31
C THR A 67 -1.40 -7.23 12.48
N HIS A 68 -2.26 -7.13 13.49
CA HIS A 68 -1.96 -6.39 14.70
C HIS A 68 -0.95 -7.14 15.59
N ALA A 69 -0.21 -6.41 16.41
CA ALA A 69 0.80 -6.99 17.31
C ALA A 69 0.21 -7.98 18.35
N SER A 70 -1.09 -7.89 18.65
CA SER A 70 -1.73 -8.90 19.51
C SER A 70 -1.92 -10.25 18.83
N PHE A 71 -1.87 -10.31 17.49
CA PHE A 71 -2.04 -11.56 16.73
C PHE A 71 -0.72 -12.28 16.46
N SER A 72 0.37 -11.54 16.21
CA SER A 72 1.67 -12.11 15.84
C SER A 72 2.82 -11.13 16.09
N GLU A 73 4.04 -11.66 16.27
CA GLU A 73 5.29 -10.89 16.25
C GLU A 73 5.57 -10.30 14.87
N GLU A 74 5.19 -10.99 13.79
CA GLU A 74 5.24 -10.44 12.44
C GLU A 74 4.00 -9.58 12.19
N ASN A 75 4.07 -8.32 12.63
CA ASN A 75 2.93 -7.41 12.64
C ASN A 75 3.18 -6.09 11.91
N ASN A 76 2.15 -5.25 11.97
CA ASN A 76 2.00 -4.00 11.27
C ASN A 76 2.66 -2.79 11.95
N LYS A 77 3.22 -2.89 13.16
CA LYS A 77 3.74 -1.72 13.90
C LYS A 77 4.76 -0.89 13.10
N ALA A 78 5.78 -1.55 12.55
CA ALA A 78 6.80 -0.87 11.76
C ALA A 78 6.22 -0.21 10.49
N LEU A 79 5.26 -0.88 9.84
CA LEU A 79 4.56 -0.34 8.68
C LEU A 79 3.66 0.85 9.05
N SER A 80 3.02 0.83 10.23
CA SER A 80 2.20 1.94 10.74
C SER A 80 3.04 3.20 10.98
N VAL A 81 4.25 3.03 11.53
CA VAL A 81 5.20 4.15 11.71
C VAL A 81 5.56 4.78 10.36
N LEU A 82 5.97 3.97 9.38
CA LEU A 82 6.26 4.47 8.04
C LEU A 82 5.05 5.16 7.41
N GLY A 83 3.87 4.55 7.51
CA GLY A 83 2.63 5.11 6.98
C GLY A 83 2.23 6.44 7.62
N THR A 84 2.50 6.60 8.92
CA THR A 84 2.31 7.88 9.61
C THR A 84 3.15 8.98 8.94
N HIS A 85 4.44 8.72 8.72
CA HIS A 85 5.33 9.68 8.07
C HIS A 85 4.93 9.97 6.62
N VAL A 86 4.41 8.98 5.88
CA VAL A 86 3.86 9.20 4.53
C VAL A 86 2.67 10.16 4.58
N ILE A 87 1.72 9.97 5.51
CA ILE A 87 0.56 10.86 5.67
C ILE A 87 1.03 12.28 6.01
N GLU A 88 1.91 12.43 7.00
CA GLU A 88 2.37 13.74 7.47
C GLU A 88 3.18 14.49 6.41
N THR A 89 4.05 13.78 5.68
CA THR A 89 4.81 14.34 4.56
C THR A 89 3.88 14.79 3.44
N SER A 90 2.91 13.93 3.07
CA SER A 90 1.94 14.26 2.02
C SER A 90 1.03 15.44 2.41
N ALA A 91 0.68 15.55 3.70
CA ALA A 91 -0.05 16.69 4.26
C ALA A 91 0.78 17.98 4.19
N SER A 92 2.06 17.90 4.55
CA SER A 92 2.99 19.03 4.52
C SER A 92 3.19 19.54 3.10
N LEU A 93 3.55 18.63 2.19
CA LEU A 93 3.82 18.93 0.79
C LEU A 93 2.62 19.61 0.15
N ARG A 94 1.43 19.01 0.25
CA ARG A 94 0.21 19.57 -0.35
C ARG A 94 -0.20 20.92 0.24
N SER A 95 0.10 21.16 1.52
CA SER A 95 -0.20 22.44 2.17
C SER A 95 0.72 23.55 1.66
N LEU A 96 2.02 23.27 1.58
CA LEU A 96 3.03 24.22 1.09
C LEU A 96 2.96 24.46 -0.42
N GLU A 97 2.56 23.46 -1.21
CA GLU A 97 2.25 23.64 -2.63
C GLU A 97 1.11 24.63 -2.87
N LYS A 98 0.17 24.71 -1.92
CA LYS A 98 -0.99 25.62 -2.00
C LYS A 98 -0.68 27.01 -1.47
N ASP A 99 0.14 27.08 -0.42
CA ASP A 99 0.52 28.31 0.25
C ASP A 99 1.93 28.17 0.85
N ILE A 100 2.93 28.67 0.13
CA ILE A 100 4.33 28.58 0.53
C ILE A 100 4.68 29.52 1.69
N ASP A 101 3.87 30.56 1.90
CA ASP A 101 4.07 31.58 2.94
C ASP A 101 3.40 31.19 4.27
N MET A 102 2.78 30.01 4.34
CA MET A 102 2.15 29.45 5.54
C MET A 102 3.13 29.39 6.72
N SER A 103 2.69 29.78 7.91
CA SER A 103 3.54 29.69 9.11
C SER A 103 3.74 28.23 9.55
N SER A 104 4.89 27.94 10.16
CA SER A 104 5.17 26.61 10.73
C SER A 104 4.14 26.16 11.77
N LYS A 105 3.56 27.11 12.52
CA LYS A 105 2.50 26.84 13.50
C LYS A 105 1.22 26.35 12.81
N GLU A 106 0.82 27.00 11.72
CA GLU A 106 -0.36 26.60 10.94
C GLU A 106 -0.15 25.26 10.24
N LEU A 107 1.03 25.07 9.65
CA LEU A 107 1.41 23.80 9.01
C LEU A 107 1.33 22.63 9.98
N ASN A 108 1.96 22.75 11.16
CA ASN A 108 1.92 21.71 12.19
C ASN A 108 0.51 21.42 12.70
N LYS A 109 -0.34 22.46 12.79
CA LYS A 109 -1.75 22.28 13.16
C LYS A 109 -2.49 21.45 12.11
N LEU A 110 -2.31 21.74 10.82
CA LEU A 110 -2.95 21.01 9.73
C LEU A 110 -2.48 19.55 9.69
N ILE A 111 -1.18 19.32 9.82
CA ILE A 111 -0.60 17.96 9.86
C ILE A 111 -1.21 17.15 11.01
N SER A 112 -1.26 17.73 12.21
CA SER A 112 -1.84 17.08 13.40
C SER A 112 -3.31 16.70 13.21
N GLU A 113 -4.12 17.58 12.61
CA GLU A 113 -5.53 17.27 12.34
C GLU A 113 -5.69 16.16 11.28
N ILE A 114 -4.87 16.15 10.23
CA ILE A 114 -4.91 15.13 9.17
C ILE A 114 -4.38 13.77 9.67
N SER A 115 -3.40 13.75 10.58
CA SER A 115 -2.85 12.50 11.11
C SER A 115 -3.59 11.97 12.33
N LYS A 116 -4.58 12.70 12.85
CA LYS A 116 -5.33 12.36 14.06
C LYS A 116 -6.09 11.03 13.98
N VAL A 117 -6.09 10.29 15.08
CA VAL A 117 -6.65 8.93 15.14
C VAL A 117 -8.15 8.94 14.86
N GLU A 118 -8.93 9.59 15.72
CA GLU A 118 -10.38 9.45 15.78
C GLU A 118 -11.09 10.14 14.61
N SER A 119 -10.55 11.27 14.14
CA SER A 119 -11.19 12.11 13.13
C SER A 119 -10.67 11.90 11.71
N SER A 120 -9.59 11.13 11.52
CA SER A 120 -8.97 10.94 10.21
C SER A 120 -8.71 9.46 9.89
N CYS A 121 -7.58 8.89 10.31
CA CYS A 121 -7.18 7.54 9.86
C CYS A 121 -8.14 6.44 10.33
N ALA A 122 -8.75 6.54 11.52
CA ALA A 122 -9.75 5.56 11.96
C ALA A 122 -11.04 5.66 11.13
N VAL A 123 -11.44 6.88 10.73
CA VAL A 123 -12.61 7.11 9.86
C VAL A 123 -12.37 6.51 8.47
N ASP A 124 -11.21 6.78 7.88
CA ASP A 124 -10.81 6.24 6.58
C ASP A 124 -10.69 4.72 6.61
N GLY A 125 -10.04 4.18 7.64
CA GLY A 125 -9.93 2.74 7.84
C GLY A 125 -11.29 2.06 8.05
N THR A 126 -12.20 2.69 8.80
CA THR A 126 -13.56 2.17 9.01
C THR A 126 -14.36 2.16 7.71
N ARG A 127 -14.23 3.21 6.89
CA ARG A 127 -14.87 3.31 5.57
C ARG A 127 -14.36 2.26 4.59
N LEU A 128 -13.08 1.87 4.67
CA LEU A 128 -12.52 0.73 3.96
C LEU A 128 -12.92 -0.63 4.57
N GLY A 129 -13.53 -0.64 5.76
CA GLY A 129 -13.94 -1.87 6.45
C GLY A 129 -12.78 -2.62 7.11
N LEU A 130 -11.67 -1.95 7.44
CA LEU A 130 -10.46 -2.59 7.96
C LEU A 130 -10.69 -3.37 9.27
N GLN A 131 -11.64 -2.95 10.11
CA GLN A 131 -12.04 -3.66 11.32
C GLN A 131 -12.55 -5.08 11.06
N LYS A 132 -12.97 -5.39 9.83
CA LYS A 132 -13.41 -6.74 9.41
C LYS A 132 -12.28 -7.59 8.84
N VAL A 133 -11.13 -6.98 8.54
CA VAL A 133 -10.00 -7.60 7.83
C VAL A 133 -8.80 -7.79 8.75
N VAL A 134 -8.54 -6.82 9.64
CA VAL A 134 -7.40 -6.85 10.55
C VAL A 134 -7.47 -8.07 11.47
N ARG A 135 -6.36 -8.81 11.53
CA ARG A 135 -6.21 -9.95 12.42
C ARG A 135 -5.73 -9.48 13.78
N VAL A 136 -6.46 -9.88 14.81
CA VAL A 136 -6.20 -9.54 16.22
C VAL A 136 -6.38 -10.79 17.09
N SER A 137 -5.84 -10.82 18.31
CA SER A 137 -6.13 -11.90 19.25
C SER A 137 -7.59 -11.89 19.72
N PRO A 138 -8.14 -13.02 20.22
CA PRO A 138 -9.54 -13.09 20.65
C PRO A 138 -9.99 -12.08 21.73
N LYS A 139 -9.04 -11.53 22.50
CA LYS A 139 -9.32 -10.54 23.57
C LYS A 139 -9.19 -9.09 23.10
N THR A 140 -8.79 -8.87 21.85
CA THR A 140 -8.56 -7.54 21.28
C THR A 140 -9.76 -7.16 20.42
N ASP A 141 -10.34 -5.98 20.64
CA ASP A 141 -11.41 -5.46 19.77
C ASP A 141 -10.81 -4.90 18.46
N PRO A 142 -11.07 -5.51 17.28
CA PRO A 142 -10.57 -4.99 16.01
C PRO A 142 -11.23 -3.67 15.59
N SER A 143 -12.34 -3.28 16.23
CA SER A 143 -13.04 -2.00 15.97
C SER A 143 -12.47 -0.84 16.77
N ASN A 144 -11.48 -1.08 17.65
CA ASN A 144 -10.81 -0.03 18.38
C ASN A 144 -10.20 1.00 17.40
N PRO A 145 -10.52 2.31 17.52
CA PRO A 145 -10.06 3.33 16.57
C PRO A 145 -8.54 3.36 16.36
N THR A 146 -7.75 3.12 17.41
CA THR A 146 -6.30 3.07 17.32
C THR A 146 -5.83 1.89 16.46
N ILE A 147 -6.45 0.72 16.60
CA ILE A 147 -6.12 -0.47 15.80
C ILE A 147 -6.50 -0.25 14.33
N VAL A 148 -7.67 0.32 14.08
CA VAL A 148 -8.12 0.64 12.72
C VAL A 148 -7.21 1.67 12.07
N CYS A 149 -6.83 2.72 12.80
CA CYS A 149 -5.89 3.73 12.33
C CYS A 149 -4.49 3.14 12.06
N ASP A 150 -3.97 2.29 12.95
CA ASP A 150 -2.68 1.63 12.75
C ASP A 150 -2.70 0.69 11.54
N ALA A 151 -3.79 -0.05 11.34
CA ALA A 151 -4.01 -0.86 10.15
C ALA A 151 -4.03 0.01 8.88
N PHE A 152 -4.72 1.14 8.90
CA PHE A 152 -4.79 2.08 7.78
C PHE A 152 -3.41 2.66 7.44
N ARG A 153 -2.68 3.17 8.43
CA ARG A 153 -1.30 3.65 8.27
C ARG A 153 -0.40 2.54 7.75
N ALA A 154 -0.51 1.33 8.30
CA ALA A 154 0.30 0.21 7.85
C ALA A 154 0.03 -0.20 6.40
N VAL A 155 -1.19 -0.05 5.89
CA VAL A 155 -1.49 -0.24 4.46
C VAL A 155 -0.70 0.77 3.63
N LEU A 156 -0.72 2.05 4.01
CA LEU A 156 0.05 3.08 3.29
C LEU A 156 1.56 2.80 3.38
N GLY A 157 2.08 2.43 4.56
CA GLY A 157 3.47 2.04 4.70
C GLY A 157 3.84 0.82 3.84
N ALA A 158 2.95 -0.17 3.75
CA ALA A 158 3.12 -1.34 2.89
C ALA A 158 3.13 -0.95 1.40
N ILE A 159 2.24 -0.05 0.96
CA ILE A 159 2.21 0.47 -0.41
C ILE A 159 3.52 1.19 -0.73
N ALA A 160 3.99 2.07 0.17
CA ALA A 160 5.23 2.82 -0.02
C ALA A 160 6.44 1.91 -0.23
N ILE A 161 6.52 0.78 0.50
CA ILE A 161 7.56 -0.23 0.30
C ILE A 161 7.37 -0.98 -1.03
N ASP A 162 6.14 -1.39 -1.34
CA ASP A 162 5.83 -2.20 -2.52
C ASP A 162 6.04 -1.43 -3.84
N CYS A 163 5.75 -0.14 -3.85
CA CYS A 163 5.98 0.73 -5.00
C CYS A 163 7.35 1.44 -4.97
N GLY A 164 8.00 1.54 -3.81
CA GLY A 164 9.26 2.26 -3.62
C GLY A 164 9.11 3.79 -3.74
N ASN A 165 7.90 4.33 -3.55
CA ASN A 165 7.59 5.73 -3.81
C ASN A 165 6.56 6.30 -2.81
N THR A 166 7.01 7.20 -1.94
CA THR A 166 6.16 7.85 -0.92
C THR A 166 5.16 8.85 -1.50
N ASP A 167 5.49 9.52 -2.60
CA ASP A 167 4.63 10.53 -3.22
C ASP A 167 3.43 9.88 -3.90
N GLU A 168 3.66 8.78 -4.61
CA GLU A 168 2.59 7.99 -5.22
C GLU A 168 1.65 7.42 -4.15
N THR A 169 2.21 6.96 -3.03
CA THR A 169 1.43 6.53 -1.86
C THR A 169 0.62 7.69 -1.28
N GLY A 170 1.20 8.89 -1.22
CA GLY A 170 0.51 10.11 -0.79
C GLY A 170 -0.71 10.44 -1.66
N LYS A 171 -0.64 10.24 -2.98
CA LYS A 171 -1.79 10.40 -3.88
C LYS A 171 -2.90 9.39 -3.59
N ILE A 172 -2.54 8.13 -3.34
CA ILE A 172 -3.51 7.08 -2.95
C ILE A 172 -4.18 7.47 -1.63
N PHE A 173 -3.39 7.88 -0.62
CA PHE A 173 -3.92 8.39 0.65
C PHE A 173 -4.95 9.49 0.41
N TRP A 174 -4.62 10.52 -0.37
CA TRP A 174 -5.56 11.61 -0.62
C TRP A 174 -6.80 11.18 -1.40
N SER A 175 -6.68 10.20 -2.29
CA SER A 175 -7.81 9.62 -3.02
C SER A 175 -8.77 8.88 -2.09
N ILE A 176 -8.22 8.16 -1.11
CA ILE A 176 -9.00 7.55 -0.03
C ILE A 176 -9.62 8.64 0.83
N HIS A 177 -8.81 9.51 1.42
CA HIS A 177 -9.20 10.50 2.43
C HIS A 177 -10.27 11.48 1.92
N SER A 178 -10.16 11.92 0.65
CA SER A 178 -11.16 12.79 0.03
C SER A 178 -12.45 12.07 -0.42
N GLY A 179 -12.56 10.77 -0.19
CA GLY A 179 -13.71 9.97 -0.62
C GLY A 179 -13.81 9.76 -2.13
N LYS A 180 -12.78 10.12 -2.90
CA LYS A 180 -12.80 10.02 -4.38
C LYS A 180 -12.79 8.57 -4.88
N LEU A 181 -12.18 7.64 -4.15
CA LEU A 181 -12.24 6.21 -4.48
C LEU A 181 -13.64 5.60 -4.25
N SER A 182 -14.40 6.13 -3.30
CA SER A 182 -15.83 5.82 -3.14
C SER A 182 -16.72 6.56 -4.16
N GLY A 183 -16.14 7.48 -4.94
CA GLY A 183 -16.81 8.46 -5.80
C GLY A 183 -16.82 8.13 -7.30
N LEU A 184 -16.45 6.92 -7.73
CA LEU A 184 -16.85 6.43 -9.07
C LEU A 184 -18.38 6.19 -9.17
N SER A 185 -19.15 6.52 -8.12
CA SER A 185 -20.62 6.63 -8.15
C SER A 185 -21.19 7.91 -7.52
N ALA A 186 -20.41 8.88 -7.02
CA ALA A 186 -21.00 10.12 -6.49
C ALA A 186 -20.03 11.29 -6.44
N ASN A 187 -20.54 12.42 -6.92
CA ASN A 187 -19.89 13.68 -7.28
C ASN A 187 -18.91 14.30 -6.27
N LEU A 188 -17.96 15.05 -6.83
CA LEU A 188 -16.94 15.86 -6.18
C LEU A 188 -17.51 16.88 -5.18
N GLY A 189 -17.18 16.71 -3.90
CA GLY A 189 -17.29 17.74 -2.86
C GLY A 189 -15.91 18.13 -2.36
N VAL A 190 -15.45 19.31 -2.76
CA VAL A 190 -14.20 19.95 -2.33
C VAL A 190 -14.26 20.21 -0.82
N TYR A 191 -13.22 19.80 -0.07
CA TYR A 191 -12.98 20.28 1.28
C TYR A 191 -12.80 21.81 1.24
N SER A 192 -13.89 22.53 1.49
CA SER A 192 -13.90 23.97 1.65
C SER A 192 -13.53 24.29 3.10
N VAL A 193 -12.25 24.58 3.34
CA VAL A 193 -11.83 25.25 4.58
C VAL A 193 -12.26 26.71 4.45
N ASN A 194 -13.20 27.12 5.31
CA ASN A 194 -13.67 28.50 5.45
C ASN A 194 -12.46 29.47 5.56
N LYS A 195 -12.39 30.44 4.63
CA LYS A 195 -11.46 31.58 4.72
C LYS A 195 -11.99 32.60 5.74
N PRO A 196 -11.23 33.03 6.75
CA PRO A 196 -11.42 34.37 7.30
C PRO A 196 -10.91 35.40 6.28
N LYS A 197 -11.72 36.43 6.00
CA LYS A 197 -11.31 37.59 5.21
C LYS A 197 -10.23 38.36 5.99
N LEU A 198 -8.98 38.28 5.56
CA LEU A 198 -7.97 39.25 5.98
C LEU A 198 -8.07 40.45 5.03
N GLY A 199 -8.62 41.56 5.54
CA GLY A 199 -8.55 42.84 4.86
C GLY A 199 -7.12 43.38 4.94
N LEU A 200 -6.44 43.44 3.80
CA LEU A 200 -5.23 44.25 3.65
C LEU A 200 -5.65 45.73 3.56
N PRO A 201 -5.06 46.65 4.34
CA PRO A 201 -5.23 48.07 4.10
C PRO A 201 -4.53 48.48 2.80
N ALA A 202 -5.17 49.34 2.02
CA ALA A 202 -4.59 49.94 0.82
C ALA A 202 -3.38 50.82 1.20
N PRO A 203 -2.33 50.86 0.37
CA PRO A 203 -1.17 51.71 0.63
C PRO A 203 -1.55 53.18 0.48
N SER A 204 -1.19 53.98 1.47
CA SER A 204 -1.13 55.44 1.43
C SER A 204 0.32 55.89 1.36
#